data_AF-A0A1M7KGQ7-F1
#
_entry.id   AF-A0A1M7KGQ7-F1
#
_cell.length_a   1.000
_cell.length_b   1.000
_cell.length_c   1.000
_cell.angle_alpha   90.00
_cell.angle_beta   90.00
_cell.angle_gamma   90.00
#
_symmetry.space_group_name_H-M   'P 1'
#
loop_
_entity.id
_entity.type
_entity.pdbx_description
1 polymer ?
#
loop_
_entity_poly.entity_id
_entity_poly.type
_entity_poly.pdbx_seq_one_letter_code
_entity_poly.pdbx_strand_id
1 'polypeptide(L)'
;MNPLFLTTLTIAAIGGAIFIYKVSSRKKSIPAVLRSAAIVKINSYKSFGIMATVRFNDAGIPQVGDQIQQEGHTYKIKGVISESPQQHDQVWECKLEKI
;
A
#
# COMPACT_ATOMS: atom_id res chain seq x y z
N MET A 1 14.91 -51.19 -11.11
CA MET A 1 14.41 -49.86 -10.70
C MET A 1 13.30 -49.48 -11.66
N ASN A 2 12.05 -49.34 -11.17
CA ASN A 2 10.90 -49.15 -12.04
C ASN A 2 10.86 -47.69 -12.55
N PRO A 3 10.87 -47.44 -13.87
CA PRO A 3 10.90 -46.07 -14.42
C PRO A 3 9.66 -45.24 -14.06
N LEU A 4 8.56 -45.91 -13.70
CA LEU A 4 7.33 -45.28 -13.21
C LEU A 4 7.48 -44.56 -11.86
N PHE A 5 8.42 -45.00 -11.02
CA PHE A 5 8.69 -44.33 -9.74
C PHE A 5 9.52 -43.06 -9.93
N LEU A 6 10.35 -42.99 -10.97
CA LEU A 6 11.20 -41.81 -11.21
C LEU A 6 10.39 -40.63 -11.77
N THR A 7 9.41 -40.93 -12.63
CA THR A 7 8.54 -39.92 -13.27
C THR A 7 7.51 -39.35 -12.30
N THR A 8 6.97 -40.17 -11.40
CA THR A 8 6.02 -39.72 -10.37
C THR A 8 6.68 -38.78 -9.36
N LEU A 9 7.92 -39.06 -8.96
CA LEU A 9 8.68 -38.20 -8.04
C LEU A 9 9.00 -36.83 -8.65
N THR A 10 9.33 -36.78 -9.94
CA THR A 10 9.66 -35.54 -10.63
C THR A 10 8.44 -34.65 -10.84
N ILE A 11 7.29 -35.23 -11.20
CA ILE A 11 6.03 -34.48 -11.33
C ILE A 11 5.60 -33.90 -9.97
N ALA A 12 5.73 -34.67 -8.89
CA ALA A 12 5.42 -34.21 -7.54
C ALA A 12 6.34 -33.05 -7.10
N ALA A 13 7.64 -33.13 -7.39
CA ALA A 13 8.61 -32.09 -7.05
C ALA A 13 8.34 -30.77 -7.81
N ILE A 14 8.04 -30.85 -9.11
CA ILE A 14 7.72 -29.68 -9.94
C ILE A 14 6.40 -29.03 -9.50
N GLY A 15 5.38 -29.85 -9.22
CA GLY A 15 4.09 -29.35 -8.71
C GLY A 15 4.23 -28.65 -7.36
N GLY A 16 5.00 -29.21 -6.44
CA GLY A 16 5.31 -28.60 -5.14
C GLY A 16 6.04 -27.26 -5.28
N ALA A 17 7.04 -27.19 -6.16
CA ALA A 17 7.78 -25.95 -6.41
C ALA A 17 6.88 -24.83 -6.94
N ILE A 18 5.98 -25.14 -7.88
CA ILE A 18 5.02 -24.16 -8.43
C ILE A 18 4.03 -23.69 -7.35
N PHE A 19 3.57 -24.59 -6.49
CA PHE A 19 2.65 -24.24 -5.41
C PHE A 19 3.32 -23.31 -4.38
N ILE A 20 4.55 -23.63 -3.95
CA ILE A 20 5.33 -22.77 -3.04
C ILE A 20 5.61 -21.42 -3.70
N TYR A 21 5.97 -21.39 -4.98
CA TYR A 21 6.18 -20.15 -5.72
C TYR A 21 4.92 -19.27 -5.77
N LYS A 22 3.76 -19.86 -6.05
CA LYS A 22 2.47 -19.14 -6.05
C LYS A 22 2.07 -18.65 -4.67
N VAL A 23 2.30 -19.45 -3.62
CA VAL A 23 1.98 -19.07 -2.24
C VAL A 23 2.93 -17.98 -1.73
N SER A 24 4.23 -18.06 -2.06
CA SER A 24 5.22 -17.06 -1.68
C SER A 24 5.06 -15.74 -2.45
N SER A 25 4.61 -15.80 -3.70
CA SER A 25 4.24 -14.60 -4.48
C SER A 25 2.98 -13.90 -3.98
N ARG A 26 2.20 -14.52 -3.07
CA ARG A 26 1.24 -13.76 -2.27
C ARG A 26 2.04 -12.96 -1.24
N LYS A 27 2.67 -11.88 -1.70
CA LYS A 27 3.27 -10.84 -0.86
C LYS A 27 2.31 -10.61 0.30
N LYS A 28 2.72 -11.00 1.51
CA LYS A 28 2.03 -10.58 2.73
C LYS A 28 2.01 -9.05 2.65
N SER A 29 0.84 -8.48 2.43
CA SER A 29 0.64 -7.04 2.55
C SER A 29 1.08 -6.72 3.97
N ILE A 30 2.23 -6.07 4.11
CA ILE A 30 2.64 -5.47 5.37
C ILE A 30 1.42 -4.65 5.81
N PRO A 31 0.90 -4.84 7.04
CA PRO A 31 -0.23 -4.04 7.51
C PRO A 31 0.23 -2.59 7.39
N ALA A 32 -0.40 -1.85 6.47
CA ALA A 32 -0.04 -0.48 6.25
C ALA A 32 -0.26 0.26 7.58
N VAL A 33 0.73 1.03 7.98
CA VAL A 33 0.66 1.75 9.25
C VAL A 33 -0.49 2.74 9.15
N LEU A 34 -1.51 2.53 9.99
CA LEU A 34 -2.64 3.44 10.07
C LEU A 34 -2.16 4.68 10.84
N ARG A 35 -1.97 5.79 10.12
CA ARG A 35 -1.51 7.05 10.70
C ARG A 35 -2.72 7.87 11.14
N SER A 36 -2.62 8.44 12.33
CA SER A 36 -3.63 9.38 12.84
C SER A 36 -3.45 10.71 12.14
N ALA A 37 -4.40 11.04 11.26
CA ALA A 37 -4.37 12.27 10.50
C ALA A 37 -5.79 12.76 10.20
N ALA A 38 -5.94 14.07 10.01
CA ALA A 38 -7.18 14.70 9.59
C ALA A 38 -6.99 15.31 8.20
N ILE A 39 -7.81 14.90 7.24
CA ILE A 39 -7.86 15.53 5.92
C ILE A 39 -8.60 16.85 6.09
N VAL A 40 -7.85 17.93 5.90
CA VAL A 40 -8.31 19.33 6.01
C VAL A 40 -9.04 19.74 4.74
N LYS A 41 -8.57 19.27 3.58
CA LYS A 41 -9.15 19.61 2.28
C LYS A 41 -8.99 18.47 1.31
N ILE A 42 -10.05 18.18 0.56
CA ILE A 42 -10.05 17.18 -0.52
C ILE A 42 -10.33 17.91 -1.84
N ASN A 43 -9.41 17.79 -2.79
CA ASN A 43 -9.58 18.23 -4.16
C ASN A 43 -9.52 17.00 -5.08
N SER A 44 -10.67 16.58 -5.61
CA SER A 44 -10.70 15.49 -6.60
C SER A 44 -10.54 16.02 -8.01
N TYR A 45 -9.48 15.61 -8.72
CA TYR A 45 -9.25 15.97 -10.11
C TYR A 45 -9.47 14.75 -11.02
N LYS A 46 -10.24 14.93 -12.10
CA LYS A 46 -10.57 13.86 -13.07
C LYS A 46 -9.33 13.13 -13.62
N SER A 47 -8.22 13.82 -13.82
CA SER A 47 -7.00 13.26 -14.43
C SER A 47 -5.89 12.90 -13.44
N PHE A 48 -5.89 13.47 -12.23
CA PHE A 48 -4.78 13.35 -11.27
C PHE A 48 -5.13 12.54 -10.02
N GLY A 49 -6.40 12.21 -9.81
CA GLY A 49 -6.89 11.49 -8.63
C GLY A 49 -7.29 12.44 -7.49
N ILE A 50 -7.34 11.90 -6.28
CA ILE A 50 -7.71 12.65 -5.08
C ILE A 50 -6.44 13.31 -4.53
N MET A 51 -6.33 14.63 -4.67
CA MET A 51 -5.37 15.44 -3.93
C MET A 51 -5.99 15.82 -2.60
N ALA A 52 -5.25 15.69 -1.51
CA ALA A 52 -5.74 16.03 -0.20
C ALA A 52 -4.68 16.75 0.62
N THR A 53 -5.08 17.82 1.29
CA THR A 53 -4.28 18.47 2.32
C THR A 53 -4.57 17.73 3.63
N VAL A 54 -3.57 17.01 4.13
CA VAL A 54 -3.67 16.15 5.29
C VAL A 54 -2.83 16.73 6.41
N ARG A 55 -3.46 16.98 7.57
CA ARG A 55 -2.76 17.34 8.80
C ARG A 55 -2.49 16.07 9.58
N PHE A 56 -1.22 15.72 9.72
CA PHE A 56 -0.80 14.61 10.55
C PHE A 56 -0.68 15.07 12.00
N ASN A 57 -1.07 14.22 12.94
CA ASN A 57 -0.95 14.51 14.37
C ASN A 57 0.48 14.23 14.89
N ASP A 58 1.33 13.68 14.03
CA ASP A 58 2.68 13.29 14.35
C ASP A 58 3.70 14.11 13.54
N ALA A 59 4.91 14.24 14.07
CA ALA A 59 5.98 15.02 13.44
C ALA A 59 6.69 14.29 12.28
N GLY A 60 6.24 13.08 11.91
CA GLY A 60 6.85 12.29 10.86
C GLY A 60 6.39 12.73 9.46
N ILE A 61 7.32 12.70 8.51
CA ILE A 61 7.02 12.90 7.08
C ILE A 61 6.15 11.72 6.62
N PRO A 62 4.97 11.96 6.01
CA PRO A 62 4.14 10.88 5.51
C PRO A 62 4.86 10.11 4.40
N GLN A 63 4.62 8.81 4.33
CA GLN A 63 5.23 7.94 3.32
C GLN A 63 4.18 7.35 2.37
N VAL A 64 4.64 7.06 1.16
CA VAL A 64 3.81 6.33 0.19
C VAL A 64 3.56 4.93 0.72
N GLY A 65 2.28 4.56 0.79
CA GLY A 65 1.84 3.29 1.36
C GLY A 65 1.14 3.43 2.72
N ASP A 66 1.35 4.53 3.43
CA ASP A 66 0.64 4.82 4.67
C ASP A 66 -0.86 4.87 4.43
N GLN A 67 -1.62 4.49 5.47
CA GLN A 67 -3.07 4.55 5.44
C GLN A 67 -3.58 5.61 6.42
N ILE A 68 -4.59 6.35 5.99
CA ILE A 68 -5.28 7.35 6.78
C ILE A 68 -6.74 6.94 6.85
N GLN A 69 -7.33 6.99 8.03
CA GLN A 69 -8.76 6.76 8.21
C GLN A 69 -9.45 8.07 8.56
N GLN A 70 -10.50 8.41 7.82
CA GLN A 70 -11.35 9.55 8.11
C GLN A 70 -12.81 9.22 7.82
N GLU A 71 -13.69 9.54 8.76
CA GLU A 71 -15.15 9.39 8.61
C GLU A 71 -15.58 7.98 8.16
N GLY A 72 -14.87 6.94 8.63
CA GLY A 72 -15.16 5.55 8.27
C GLY A 72 -14.65 5.13 6.88
N HIS A 73 -13.91 5.99 6.18
CA HIS A 73 -13.21 5.67 4.95
C HIS A 73 -11.71 5.55 5.16
N THR A 74 -11.09 4.58 4.49
CA THR A 74 -9.64 4.41 4.49
C THR A 74 -9.07 4.89 3.17
N TYR A 75 -8.01 5.68 3.26
CA TYR A 75 -7.28 6.22 2.13
C TYR A 75 -5.82 5.77 2.21
N LYS A 76 -5.27 5.35 1.08
CA LYS A 76 -3.85 5.05 0.93
C LYS A 76 -3.11 6.25 0.34
N ILE A 77 -1.99 6.62 0.94
CA ILE A 77 -1.09 7.62 0.35
C ILE A 77 -0.37 6.99 -0.84
N LYS A 78 -0.57 7.56 -2.04
CA LYS A 78 0.08 7.17 -3.30
C LYS A 78 1.26 8.08 -3.65
N GLY A 79 1.25 9.30 -3.14
CA GLY A 79 2.30 10.29 -3.37
C GLY A 79 2.25 11.37 -2.31
N VAL A 80 3.40 11.96 -2.00
CA VAL A 80 3.55 13.07 -1.05
C VAL A 80 4.23 14.20 -1.80
N ILE A 81 3.68 15.40 -1.71
CA ILE A 81 4.22 16.60 -2.35
C ILE A 81 5.06 17.34 -1.31
N SER A 82 6.38 17.14 -1.35
CA SER A 82 7.35 17.70 -0.40
C SER A 82 7.70 19.17 -0.63
N GLU A 83 7.17 19.79 -1.69
CA GLU A 83 7.44 21.19 -2.04
C GLU A 83 6.22 22.09 -1.79
N SER A 84 5.23 21.60 -1.04
CA SER A 84 4.01 22.38 -0.82
C SER A 84 4.31 23.59 0.09
N PRO A 85 3.78 24.79 -0.21
CA PRO A 85 3.96 25.97 0.63
C PRO A 85 3.31 25.83 2.03
N GLN A 86 2.52 24.78 2.24
CA GLN A 86 1.77 24.52 3.48
C GLN A 86 2.47 23.53 4.42
N GLN A 87 3.76 23.20 4.20
CA GLN A 87 4.48 22.23 5.04
C GLN A 87 4.70 22.69 6.50
N HIS A 88 4.33 23.93 6.82
CA HIS A 88 4.28 24.43 8.19
C HIS A 88 3.14 23.74 8.97
N ASP A 89 3.40 23.36 10.23
CA ASP A 89 2.43 22.76 11.16
C ASP A 89 1.91 21.34 10.86
N GLN A 90 2.78 20.45 10.35
CA GLN A 90 2.46 19.01 10.11
C GLN A 90 1.37 18.80 9.04
N VAL A 91 1.14 19.81 8.20
CA VAL A 91 0.23 19.76 7.07
C VAL A 91 1.01 19.35 5.83
N TRP A 92 0.50 18.37 5.11
CA TRP A 92 1.13 17.82 3.91
C TRP A 92 0.11 17.68 2.79
N GLU A 93 0.50 18.03 1.58
CA GLU A 93 -0.27 17.68 0.39
C GLU A 93 0.06 16.26 -0.06
N CYS A 94 -0.95 15.39 -0.01
CA CYS A 94 -0.83 13.98 -0.34
C CYS A 94 -1.78 13.63 -1.48
N LYS A 95 -1.35 12.74 -2.37
CA LYS A 95 -2.23 12.06 -3.31
C LYS A 95 -2.78 10.81 -2.64
N LEU A 96 -4.11 10.73 -2.54
CA LEU A 96 -4.83 9.65 -1.89
C LEU A 96 -5.53 8.75 -2.91
N GLU A 97 -5.66 7.48 -2.54
CA GLU A 97 -6.51 6.49 -3.19
C GLU A 97 -7.44 5.89 -2.15
N LYS A 98 -8.75 5.93 -2.39
CA LYS A 98 -9.74 5.30 -1.50
C LYS A 98 -9.63 3.78 -1.64
N ILE A 99 -9.57 3.08 -0.51
CA ILE A 99 -9.52 1.61 -0.42
C ILE A 99 -10.82 1.07 0.17
#